data_AF-A0A4Q3URY3-F1
#
_entry.id   AF-A0A4Q3URY3-F1
#
_cell.length_a   1.000
_cell.length_b   1.000
_cell.length_c   1.000
_cell.angle_alpha   90.00
_cell.angle_beta   90.00
_cell.angle_gamma   90.00
#
_symmetry.space_group_name_H-M   'P 1'
#
loop_
_entity.id
_entity.type
_entity.pdbx_description
1 polymer ?
#
loop_
_entity_poly.entity_id
_entity_poly.type
_entity_poly.pdbx_seq_one_letter_code
_entity_poly.pdbx_strand_id
1 'polypeptide(L)'
;DNSHHRYDVMLLINGVPCVQIELKTLGVNPRRAMEQIVDYKQDPGNGYTKTLLCFMQLFIVSNRDRTYYFANNNARHFAFNADERFLPIYEFASEDNRKVTQLDEFAEAFLKKCDLGRTISRYMVLLAGEQKLMVMRPYQVYAVQHIVKCIDEDNGNGYIWHTTGSGKTLTSFKASTLLKENDHIHKCVFVVDRKDLDRQTREEFNRFQEGCVEENTNTAALVRRLLSEDYADKVIVTTIQKLGLALDETSKRNKQRSKNGHATYKAMLEPLGNKRIAFIFDECHRSQFGDNHKAIKAFFPKAQLFGFTGTPIFKDNATVARVSSKAGMEDAEKTLVTTEDVFQKQLHAYTITHAIEDGNVLRFHVDYFKPKEEQGKKRLKPGEAIAKKAVIDAILAKHDTATGGRRFNAILATSSINDAIEYHALFK
;
A
#
# COMPACT_ATOMS: atom_id res chain seq x y z
N ASP A 1 4.62 -9.52 42.90
CA ASP A 1 3.75 -8.38 42.49
C ASP A 1 4.46 -7.06 42.21
N ASN A 2 5.78 -6.93 42.35
CA ASN A 2 6.52 -5.75 41.89
C ASN A 2 7.64 -6.18 40.94
N SER A 3 7.60 -5.73 39.68
CA SER A 3 8.76 -5.81 38.80
C SER A 3 9.71 -4.64 39.10
N HIS A 4 11.02 -4.88 39.11
CA HIS A 4 12.04 -3.83 39.30
C HIS A 4 12.43 -3.19 37.96
N HIS A 5 11.42 -2.87 37.13
CA HIS A 5 11.66 -2.26 35.82
C HIS A 5 12.10 -0.81 36.00
N ARG A 6 13.07 -0.37 35.19
CA ARG A 6 13.47 1.03 35.09
C ARG A 6 13.03 1.55 33.74
N TYR A 7 12.34 2.69 33.75
CA TYR A 7 11.90 3.40 32.56
C TYR A 7 12.66 4.73 32.53
N ASP A 8 13.41 5.00 31.46
CA ASP A 8 14.28 6.18 31.42
C ASP A 8 13.47 7.48 31.25
N VAL A 9 12.62 7.55 30.23
CA VAL A 9 11.72 8.69 30.01
C VAL A 9 10.34 8.21 29.58
N MET A 10 9.29 8.83 30.12
CA MET A 10 7.90 8.55 29.76
C MET A 10 7.21 9.86 29.39
N LEU A 11 6.55 9.87 28.23
CA LEU A 11 5.76 11.02 27.79
C LEU A 11 4.29 10.75 28.02
N LEU A 12 3.66 11.65 28.77
CA LEU A 12 2.25 11.59 29.13
C LEU A 12 1.46 12.57 28.26
N ILE A 13 0.41 12.07 27.61
CA ILE A 13 -0.55 12.91 26.88
C ILE A 13 -1.82 12.97 27.71
N ASN A 14 -2.15 14.17 28.22
CA ASN A 14 -3.28 14.39 29.14
C ASN A 14 -3.23 13.46 30.39
N GLY A 15 -2.03 13.20 30.91
CA GLY A 15 -1.83 12.33 32.08
C GLY A 15 -1.81 10.82 31.77
N VAL A 16 -2.03 10.41 30.51
CA VAL A 16 -1.98 9.01 30.07
C VAL A 16 -0.58 8.70 29.51
N PRO A 17 0.11 7.63 29.97
CA PRO A 17 1.41 7.26 29.42
C PRO A 17 1.23 6.68 28.01
N CYS A 18 1.77 7.37 27.00
CA CYS A 18 1.62 6.98 25.60
C CYS A 18 2.95 6.62 24.94
N VAL A 19 4.07 7.19 25.40
CA VAL A 19 5.40 6.97 24.83
C VAL A 19 6.40 6.66 25.93
N GLN A 20 7.20 5.63 25.71
CA GLN A 20 8.31 5.24 26.57
C GLN A 20 9.57 5.32 25.73
N ILE A 21 10.56 6.05 26.24
CA ILE A 21 11.86 6.21 25.61
C ILE A 21 12.88 5.49 26.49
N GLU A 22 13.58 4.54 25.89
CA GLU A 22 14.67 3.81 26.50
C GLU A 22 16.01 4.34 25.94
N LEU A 23 16.91 4.73 26.84
CA LEU A 23 18.19 5.34 26.53
C LEU A 23 19.34 4.41 26.89
N LYS A 24 20.26 4.21 25.95
CA LYS A 24 21.44 3.38 26.13
C LYS A 24 22.74 4.16 25.97
N THR A 25 23.80 3.64 26.55
CA THR A 25 25.15 4.13 26.30
C THR A 25 25.55 3.84 24.85
N LEU A 26 26.41 4.69 24.27
CA LEU A 26 26.80 4.67 22.85
C LEU A 26 27.24 3.28 22.34
N GLY A 27 27.97 2.51 23.16
CA GLY A 27 28.48 1.19 22.77
C GLY A 27 27.43 0.06 22.75
N VAL A 28 26.20 0.31 23.21
CA VAL A 28 25.15 -0.70 23.26
C VAL A 28 24.32 -0.66 21.98
N ASN A 29 24.16 -1.82 21.35
CA ASN A 29 23.29 -1.95 20.18
C ASN A 29 21.83 -1.68 20.59
N PRO A 30 21.11 -0.78 19.90
CA PRO A 30 19.70 -0.49 20.17
C PRO A 30 18.78 -1.71 20.16
N ARG A 31 19.14 -2.80 19.46
CA ARG A 31 18.42 -4.08 19.53
C ARG A 31 18.31 -4.65 20.94
N ARG A 32 19.34 -4.49 21.78
CA ARG A 32 19.29 -4.96 23.18
C ARG A 32 18.25 -4.22 24.02
N ALA A 33 18.05 -2.93 23.75
CA ALA A 33 17.02 -2.16 24.43
C ALA A 33 15.61 -2.59 23.96
N MET A 34 15.47 -3.01 22.71
CA MET A 34 14.21 -3.57 22.21
C MET A 34 13.90 -4.93 22.83
N GLU A 35 14.90 -5.81 22.93
CA GLU A 35 14.80 -7.07 23.70
C GLU A 35 14.37 -6.81 25.14
N GLN A 36 15.00 -5.85 25.81
CA GLN A 36 14.65 -5.46 27.18
C GLN A 36 13.19 -4.99 27.32
N ILE A 37 12.66 -4.22 26.36
CA ILE A 37 11.24 -3.81 26.37
C ILE A 37 10.32 -5.03 26.24
N VAL A 38 10.70 -6.02 25.44
CA VAL A 38 9.92 -7.25 25.27
C VAL A 38 9.95 -8.07 26.54
N ASP A 39 11.11 -8.23 27.16
CA ASP A 39 11.29 -8.93 28.42
C ASP A 39 10.42 -8.27 29.51
N TYR A 40 10.45 -6.93 29.62
CA TYR A 40 9.60 -6.19 30.55
C TYR A 40 8.12 -6.45 30.36
N LYS A 41 7.68 -6.67 29.13
CA LYS A 41 6.28 -6.99 28.82
C LYS A 41 5.91 -8.44 29.07
N GLN A 42 6.88 -9.35 29.07
CA GLN A 42 6.68 -10.77 29.36
C GLN A 42 6.81 -11.09 30.84
N ASP A 43 7.49 -10.24 31.62
CA ASP A 43 7.68 -10.44 33.05
C ASP A 43 6.35 -10.56 33.81
N PRO A 44 6.21 -11.56 34.71
CA PRO A 44 5.04 -11.69 35.57
C PRO A 44 4.84 -10.45 36.44
N GLY A 45 3.62 -9.90 36.44
CA GLY A 45 3.29 -8.70 37.20
C GLY A 45 3.73 -7.39 36.54
N ASN A 46 4.08 -7.40 35.24
CA ASN A 46 4.37 -6.17 34.51
C ASN A 46 3.18 -5.19 34.50
N GLY A 47 3.50 -3.90 34.44
CA GLY A 47 2.48 -2.86 34.44
C GLY A 47 1.69 -2.72 33.13
N TYR A 48 2.20 -3.25 32.01
CA TYR A 48 1.64 -3.02 30.66
C TYR A 48 0.27 -3.65 30.41
N THR A 49 -0.28 -4.41 31.36
CA THR A 49 -1.57 -5.09 31.21
C THR A 49 -2.66 -4.53 32.13
N LYS A 50 -2.37 -4.41 33.43
CA LYS A 50 -3.37 -4.10 34.48
C LYS A 50 -3.21 -2.72 35.12
N THR A 51 -2.29 -1.89 34.63
CA THR A 51 -2.05 -0.52 35.14
C THR A 51 -2.22 0.50 34.02
N LEU A 52 -2.03 1.79 34.31
CA LEU A 52 -2.05 2.86 33.31
C LEU A 52 -1.06 2.63 32.14
N LEU A 53 -0.01 1.83 32.33
CA LEU A 53 0.92 1.48 31.25
C LEU A 53 0.29 0.63 30.15
N CYS A 54 -0.96 0.15 30.31
CA CYS A 54 -1.69 -0.50 29.22
C CYS A 54 -2.03 0.45 28.06
N PHE A 55 -1.99 1.77 28.29
CA PHE A 55 -2.23 2.79 27.25
C PHE A 55 -1.00 3.10 26.40
N MET A 56 0.15 2.46 26.67
CA MET A 56 1.37 2.61 25.89
C MET A 56 1.13 2.38 24.41
N GLN A 57 1.50 3.34 23.56
CA GLN A 57 1.32 3.28 22.11
C GLN A 57 2.64 3.11 21.37
N LEU A 58 3.68 3.82 21.81
CA LEU A 58 4.94 3.92 21.08
C LEU A 58 6.13 3.68 22.01
N PHE A 59 7.08 2.90 21.52
CA PHE A 59 8.40 2.77 22.13
C PHE A 59 9.42 3.49 21.25
N ILE A 60 10.32 4.21 21.88
CA ILE A 60 11.46 4.86 21.25
C ILE A 60 12.71 4.34 21.95
N VAL A 61 13.73 3.99 21.19
CA VAL A 61 14.98 3.47 21.70
C VAL A 61 16.11 4.26 21.06
N SER A 62 17.01 4.78 21.89
CA SER A 62 18.18 5.50 21.39
C SER A 62 19.44 5.17 22.17
N ASN A 63 20.57 5.07 21.47
CA ASN A 63 21.90 5.09 22.07
C ASN A 63 22.63 6.43 21.81
N ARG A 64 21.85 7.51 21.56
CA ARG A 64 22.28 8.85 21.10
C ARG A 64 22.64 8.94 19.62
N ASP A 65 23.41 8.00 19.08
CA ASP A 65 23.83 7.99 17.67
C ASP A 65 22.73 7.47 16.73
N ARG A 66 22.00 6.44 17.16
CA ARG A 66 20.89 5.85 16.42
C ARG A 66 19.63 5.75 17.26
N THR A 67 18.54 6.19 16.66
CA THR A 67 17.22 6.28 17.29
C THR A 67 16.20 5.52 16.45
N TYR A 68 15.50 4.62 17.11
CA TYR A 68 14.47 3.77 16.52
C TYR A 68 13.16 3.96 17.24
N TYR A 69 12.07 3.68 16.55
CA TYR A 69 10.75 3.66 17.15
C TYR A 69 9.89 2.53 16.58
N PHE A 70 8.96 2.04 17.39
CA PHE A 70 8.02 0.99 17.01
C PHE A 70 6.74 1.06 17.83
N ALA A 71 5.63 0.60 17.23
CA ALA A 71 4.33 0.58 17.89
C ALA A 71 4.24 -0.55 18.92
N ASN A 72 3.56 -0.29 20.03
CA ASN A 72 3.25 -1.28 21.05
C ASN A 72 2.27 -2.32 20.50
N ASN A 73 2.66 -3.60 20.55
CA ASN A 73 1.89 -4.73 20.03
C ASN A 73 1.77 -5.91 21.00
N ASN A 74 0.93 -6.88 20.65
CA ASN A 74 0.85 -8.15 21.37
C ASN A 74 2.12 -8.99 21.20
N ALA A 75 2.44 -9.85 22.17
CA ALA A 75 3.66 -10.67 22.16
C ALA A 75 3.83 -11.52 20.88
N ARG A 76 2.71 -11.99 20.30
CA ARG A 76 2.72 -12.74 19.02
C ARG A 76 3.31 -11.97 17.83
N HIS A 77 3.30 -10.64 17.89
CA HIS A 77 3.85 -9.75 16.86
C HIS A 77 5.27 -9.30 17.18
N PHE A 78 5.79 -9.75 18.32
CA PHE A 78 7.14 -9.52 18.82
C PHE A 78 7.90 -10.83 18.92
N ALA A 79 7.83 -11.66 17.88
CA ALA A 79 8.72 -12.80 17.74
C ALA A 79 10.10 -12.30 17.29
N PHE A 80 10.94 -11.91 18.25
CA PHE A 80 12.32 -11.51 17.99
C PHE A 80 13.16 -12.77 17.72
N ASN A 81 13.01 -13.36 16.54
CA ASN A 81 14.04 -14.28 16.04
C ASN A 81 15.22 -13.44 15.56
N ALA A 82 16.43 -13.72 16.05
CA ALA A 82 17.65 -13.00 15.66
C ALA A 82 17.88 -13.01 14.13
N ASP A 83 17.32 -14.01 13.44
CA ASP A 83 17.35 -14.17 11.99
C ASP A 83 16.21 -13.45 11.24
N GLU A 84 15.15 -13.04 11.94
CA GLU A 84 13.99 -12.38 11.34
C GLU A 84 14.22 -10.87 11.19
N ARG A 85 14.48 -10.46 9.95
CA ARG A 85 14.79 -9.06 9.60
C ARG A 85 13.56 -8.14 9.54
N PHE A 86 12.36 -8.63 9.89
CA PHE A 86 11.08 -7.96 9.58
C PHE A 86 10.33 -7.46 10.81
N LEU A 87 11.06 -7.07 11.85
CA LEU A 87 10.46 -6.39 12.99
C LEU A 87 9.98 -5.00 12.56
N PRO A 88 8.79 -4.54 12.98
CA PRO A 88 8.22 -3.23 12.61
C PRO A 88 8.90 -2.09 13.39
N ILE A 89 10.23 -2.00 13.25
CA ILE A 89 11.11 -1.03 13.87
C ILE A 89 11.59 -0.08 12.79
N TYR A 90 11.46 1.22 13.05
CA TYR A 90 11.72 2.24 12.04
C TYR A 90 12.70 3.29 12.57
N GLU A 91 13.50 3.81 11.65
CA GLU A 91 14.27 5.04 11.84
C GLU A 91 13.49 6.20 11.21
N PHE A 92 13.54 7.37 11.84
CA PHE A 92 12.91 8.56 11.29
C PHE A 92 13.69 9.05 10.06
N ALA A 93 13.01 9.83 9.21
CA ALA A 93 13.60 10.37 8.01
C ALA A 93 12.96 11.70 7.64
N SER A 94 13.73 12.58 7.01
CA SER A 94 13.25 13.79 6.36
C SER A 94 12.43 13.44 5.10
N GLU A 95 11.81 14.47 4.52
CA GLU A 95 10.93 14.34 3.35
C GLU A 95 11.63 13.79 2.10
N ASP A 96 12.92 14.06 1.95
CA ASP A 96 13.78 13.50 0.90
C ASP A 96 14.29 12.09 1.22
N ASN A 97 13.72 11.45 2.25
CA ASN A 97 14.02 10.11 2.75
C ASN A 97 15.42 9.94 3.37
N ARG A 98 16.13 11.03 3.72
CA ARG A 98 17.39 10.92 4.47
C ARG A 98 17.13 10.60 5.93
N LYS A 99 17.92 9.70 6.50
CA LYS A 99 17.76 9.25 7.89
C LYS A 99 18.13 10.33 8.89
N VAL A 100 17.28 10.46 9.91
CA VAL A 100 17.52 11.28 11.10
C VAL A 100 17.72 10.31 12.25
N THR A 101 18.98 9.96 12.52
CA THR A 101 19.33 8.89 13.47
C THR A 101 19.70 9.41 14.85
N GLN A 102 20.32 10.59 14.93
CA GLN A 102 20.78 11.15 16.19
C GLN A 102 19.60 11.60 17.06
N LEU A 103 19.71 11.38 18.37
CA LEU A 103 18.63 11.63 19.32
C LEU A 103 18.15 13.08 19.33
N ASP A 104 19.08 14.04 19.27
CA ASP A 104 18.76 15.46 19.38
C ASP A 104 17.95 15.94 18.16
N GLU A 105 18.42 15.62 16.94
CA GLU A 105 17.70 15.92 15.70
C GLU A 105 16.36 15.17 15.62
N PHE A 106 16.31 13.90 16.04
CA PHE A 106 15.07 13.13 16.13
C PHE A 106 14.08 13.79 17.09
N ALA A 107 14.52 14.25 18.25
CA ALA A 107 13.65 14.90 19.24
C ALA A 107 13.07 16.21 18.68
N GLU A 108 13.87 17.01 18.00
CA GLU A 108 13.41 18.22 17.33
C GLU A 108 12.45 17.95 16.17
N ALA A 109 12.59 16.82 15.47
CA ALA A 109 11.74 16.52 14.32
C ALA A 109 10.45 15.76 14.69
N PHE A 110 10.49 14.87 15.68
CA PHE A 110 9.44 13.91 15.98
C PHE A 110 8.76 14.12 17.33
N LEU A 111 9.49 14.56 18.37
CA LEU A 111 8.97 14.67 19.74
C LEU A 111 8.31 16.03 20.04
N LYS A 112 8.30 16.96 19.08
CA LYS A 112 7.50 18.19 19.17
C LYS A 112 6.04 17.84 19.47
N LYS A 113 5.43 18.57 20.41
CA LYS A 113 4.09 18.30 20.96
C LYS A 113 3.04 17.96 19.88
N CYS A 114 2.94 18.79 18.84
CA CYS A 114 1.96 18.61 17.78
C CYS A 114 2.32 17.47 16.82
N ASP A 115 3.61 17.23 16.58
CA ASP A 115 4.08 16.17 15.67
C ASP A 115 3.88 14.80 16.29
N LEU A 116 4.24 14.65 17.57
CA LEU A 116 3.97 13.44 18.33
C LEU A 116 2.48 13.18 18.47
N GLY A 117 1.71 14.21 18.84
CA GLY A 117 0.25 14.12 18.95
C GLY A 117 -0.42 13.69 17.65
N ARG A 118 0.00 14.26 16.50
CA ARG A 118 -0.47 13.84 15.17
C ARG A 118 -0.04 12.42 14.83
N THR A 119 1.18 12.02 15.17
CA THR A 119 1.67 10.67 14.92
C THR A 119 0.79 9.63 15.60
N ILE A 120 0.55 9.79 16.90
CA ILE A 120 -0.26 8.85 17.68
C ILE A 120 -1.72 8.87 17.26
N SER A 121 -2.33 10.04 17.10
CA SER A 121 -3.77 10.16 16.81
C SER A 121 -4.15 9.90 15.35
N ARG A 122 -3.28 10.28 14.39
CA ARG A 122 -3.60 10.26 12.96
C ARG A 122 -2.77 9.30 12.15
N TYR A 123 -1.54 8.95 12.55
CA TYR A 123 -0.63 8.13 11.74
C TYR A 123 -0.30 6.76 12.35
N MET A 124 -1.03 6.35 13.38
CA MET A 124 -1.10 4.96 13.81
C MET A 124 -2.34 4.29 13.22
N VAL A 125 -2.19 3.01 12.83
CA VAL A 125 -3.23 2.20 12.19
C VAL A 125 -3.37 0.89 12.93
N LEU A 126 -4.58 0.61 13.42
CA LEU A 126 -4.93 -0.68 13.99
C LEU A 126 -5.43 -1.60 12.87
N LEU A 127 -4.66 -2.63 12.55
CA LEU A 127 -5.14 -3.75 11.74
C LEU A 127 -5.98 -4.65 12.65
N ALA A 128 -7.30 -4.55 12.52
CA ALA A 128 -8.22 -5.21 13.44
C ALA A 128 -8.19 -6.74 13.25
N GLY A 129 -7.97 -7.23 12.02
CA GLY A 129 -7.88 -8.65 11.70
C GLY A 129 -6.67 -9.30 12.36
N GLU A 130 -5.56 -8.58 12.41
CA GLU A 130 -4.33 -9.03 13.06
C GLU A 130 -4.24 -8.64 14.54
N GLN A 131 -5.14 -7.79 15.05
CA GLN A 131 -4.98 -7.05 16.31
C GLN A 131 -3.54 -6.50 16.44
N LYS A 132 -3.11 -5.81 15.40
CA LYS A 132 -1.75 -5.29 15.24
C LYS A 132 -1.80 -3.79 15.05
N LEU A 133 -1.11 -3.08 15.91
CA LEU A 133 -0.94 -1.64 15.79
C LEU A 133 0.30 -1.36 14.94
N MET A 134 0.16 -0.54 13.93
CA MET A 134 1.27 -0.09 13.09
C MET A 134 1.41 1.41 13.19
N VAL A 135 2.64 1.90 13.22
CA VAL A 135 2.94 3.32 13.02
C VAL A 135 3.36 3.50 11.57
N MET A 136 2.80 4.51 10.90
CA MET A 136 3.19 4.82 9.53
C MET A 136 4.65 5.27 9.48
N ARG A 137 5.36 4.86 8.42
CA ARG A 137 6.74 5.27 8.15
C ARG A 137 6.77 6.73 7.65
N PRO A 138 7.88 7.47 7.78
CA PRO A 138 7.93 8.89 7.46
C PRO A 138 7.47 9.20 6.03
N TYR A 139 7.96 8.45 5.03
CA TYR A 139 7.55 8.60 3.63
C TYR A 139 6.05 8.38 3.38
N GLN A 140 5.38 7.58 4.21
CA GLN A 140 3.93 7.37 4.14
C GLN A 140 3.21 8.59 4.72
N VAL A 141 3.71 9.13 5.83
CA VAL A 141 3.18 10.35 6.45
C VAL A 141 3.29 11.54 5.50
N TYR A 142 4.46 11.75 4.89
CA TYR A 142 4.67 12.83 3.91
C TYR A 142 3.77 12.68 2.68
N ALA A 143 3.60 11.46 2.15
CA ALA A 143 2.66 11.21 1.06
C ALA A 143 1.22 11.63 1.41
N VAL A 144 0.74 11.29 2.61
CA VAL A 144 -0.58 11.72 3.09
C VAL A 144 -0.66 13.24 3.22
N GLN A 145 0.35 13.85 3.84
CA GLN A 145 0.40 15.31 4.04
C GLN A 145 0.35 16.07 2.71
N HIS A 146 1.07 15.59 1.68
CA HIS A 146 1.04 16.22 0.36
C HIS A 146 -0.30 16.06 -0.36
N ILE A 147 -0.99 14.93 -0.18
CA ILE A 147 -2.36 14.78 -0.72
C ILE A 147 -3.30 15.78 -0.06
N VAL A 148 -3.29 15.85 1.28
CA VAL A 148 -4.13 16.78 2.04
C VAL A 148 -3.82 18.22 1.65
N LYS A 149 -2.54 18.59 1.59
CA LYS A 149 -2.10 19.93 1.13
C LYS A 149 -2.56 20.25 -0.29
N CYS A 150 -2.44 19.29 -1.22
CA CYS A 150 -2.89 19.46 -2.60
C CYS A 150 -4.41 19.68 -2.69
N ILE A 151 -5.18 19.06 -1.81
CA ILE A 151 -6.63 19.29 -1.67
C ILE A 151 -6.89 20.66 -1.03
N ASP A 152 -6.16 21.04 0.01
CA ASP A 152 -6.42 22.31 0.70
C ASP A 152 -6.08 23.52 -0.16
N GLU A 153 -5.04 23.40 -1.00
CA GLU A 153 -4.59 24.46 -1.92
C GLU A 153 -5.28 24.43 -3.29
N ASP A 154 -6.20 23.50 -3.52
CA ASP A 154 -6.83 23.24 -4.84
C ASP A 154 -5.84 23.13 -6.00
N ASN A 155 -4.71 22.50 -5.73
CA ASN A 155 -3.55 22.46 -6.61
C ASN A 155 -3.61 21.28 -7.59
N GLY A 156 -4.78 20.99 -8.16
CA GLY A 156 -4.96 19.94 -9.17
C GLY A 156 -4.82 18.50 -8.64
N ASN A 157 -4.37 17.59 -9.52
CA ASN A 157 -4.23 16.15 -9.27
C ASN A 157 -2.82 15.80 -8.78
N GLY A 158 -2.59 14.55 -8.36
CA GLY A 158 -1.24 14.11 -8.05
C GLY A 158 -1.06 12.59 -8.00
N TYR A 159 0.19 12.12 -8.01
CA TYR A 159 0.51 10.72 -7.76
C TYR A 159 1.63 10.53 -6.75
N ILE A 160 1.60 9.39 -6.07
CA ILE A 160 2.58 8.94 -5.09
C ILE A 160 3.33 7.76 -5.71
N TRP A 161 4.63 7.93 -5.92
CA TRP A 161 5.50 6.88 -6.43
C TRP A 161 6.20 6.15 -5.29
N HIS A 162 5.61 5.07 -4.83
CA HIS A 162 6.11 4.27 -3.72
C HIS A 162 6.35 2.84 -4.19
N THR A 163 7.56 2.30 -4.02
CA THR A 163 7.89 0.97 -4.54
C THR A 163 6.94 -0.14 -4.07
N THR A 164 6.82 -1.23 -4.84
CA THR A 164 6.04 -2.41 -4.44
C THR A 164 6.53 -2.96 -3.09
N GLY A 165 5.60 -3.31 -2.20
CA GLY A 165 5.91 -3.78 -0.84
C GLY A 165 6.18 -2.68 0.19
N SER A 166 6.16 -1.40 -0.17
CA SER A 166 6.39 -0.29 0.78
C SER A 166 5.17 0.10 1.63
N GLY A 167 4.02 -0.56 1.44
CA GLY A 167 2.78 -0.27 2.17
C GLY A 167 1.89 0.80 1.52
N LYS A 168 1.81 0.83 0.18
CA LYS A 168 0.94 1.76 -0.58
C LYS A 168 -0.53 1.65 -0.18
N THR A 169 -1.10 0.44 -0.17
CA THR A 169 -2.50 0.18 0.18
C THR A 169 -2.87 0.71 1.56
N LEU A 170 -2.01 0.50 2.55
CA LEU A 170 -2.20 1.06 3.89
C LEU A 170 -2.20 2.59 3.86
N THR A 171 -1.25 3.17 3.13
CA THR A 171 -1.05 4.62 3.04
C THR A 171 -2.22 5.30 2.33
N SER A 172 -2.66 4.75 1.20
CA SER A 172 -3.76 5.25 0.37
C SER A 172 -5.10 5.12 1.10
N PHE A 173 -5.33 3.99 1.77
CA PHE A 173 -6.49 3.81 2.63
C PHE A 173 -6.48 4.80 3.79
N LYS A 174 -5.36 4.94 4.52
CA LYS A 174 -5.28 5.87 5.65
C LYS A 174 -5.48 7.32 5.22
N ALA A 175 -4.90 7.73 4.07
CA ALA A 175 -5.17 9.03 3.46
C ALA A 175 -6.67 9.26 3.27
N SER A 176 -7.39 8.29 2.69
CA SER A 176 -8.84 8.39 2.48
C SER A 176 -9.62 8.54 3.79
N THR A 177 -9.24 7.82 4.86
CA THR A 177 -9.92 7.95 6.15
C THR A 177 -9.69 9.31 6.81
N LEU A 178 -8.51 9.90 6.65
CA LEU A 178 -8.20 11.22 7.19
C LEU A 178 -8.95 12.33 6.45
N LEU A 179 -9.24 12.13 5.16
CA LEU A 179 -10.08 13.04 4.37
C LEU A 179 -11.56 13.03 4.79
N LYS A 180 -11.99 12.10 5.65
CA LYS A 180 -13.33 12.13 6.26
C LYS A 180 -13.57 13.43 7.04
N GLU A 181 -12.53 13.99 7.66
CA GLU A 181 -12.60 15.23 8.43
C GLU A 181 -12.31 16.48 7.57
N ASN A 182 -12.00 16.34 6.28
CA ASN A 182 -11.64 17.47 5.44
C ASN A 182 -12.90 18.13 4.85
N ASP A 183 -13.10 19.42 5.13
CA ASP A 183 -14.29 20.18 4.70
C ASP A 183 -14.15 20.81 3.31
N HIS A 184 -12.96 20.74 2.71
CA HIS A 184 -12.72 21.25 1.36
C HIS A 184 -13.20 20.28 0.26
N ILE A 185 -13.59 19.05 0.62
CA ILE A 185 -14.19 18.08 -0.28
C ILE A 185 -15.59 17.68 0.18
N HIS A 186 -16.45 17.38 -0.79
CA HIS A 186 -17.77 16.83 -0.52
C HIS A 186 -17.69 15.35 -0.13
N LYS A 187 -16.94 14.55 -0.91
CA LYS A 187 -16.73 13.12 -0.67
C LYS A 187 -15.32 12.68 -1.05
N CYS A 188 -14.83 11.63 -0.41
CA CYS A 188 -13.63 10.91 -0.80
C CYS A 188 -14.02 9.50 -1.27
N VAL A 189 -13.63 9.13 -2.49
CA VAL A 189 -13.86 7.81 -3.07
C VAL A 189 -12.52 7.08 -3.16
N PHE A 190 -12.34 6.07 -2.33
CA PHE A 190 -11.19 5.18 -2.37
C PHE A 190 -11.46 4.04 -3.35
N VAL A 191 -10.70 4.00 -4.44
CA VAL A 191 -10.88 3.11 -5.58
C VAL A 191 -9.76 2.08 -5.59
N VAL A 192 -10.15 0.81 -5.54
CA VAL A 192 -9.23 -0.34 -5.54
C VAL A 192 -9.47 -1.24 -6.74
N ASP A 193 -8.45 -1.97 -7.21
CA ASP A 193 -8.64 -3.06 -8.16
C ASP A 193 -8.71 -4.40 -7.43
N ARG A 194 -9.82 -5.10 -7.65
CA ARG A 194 -10.10 -6.39 -7.01
C ARG A 194 -9.05 -7.47 -7.31
N LYS A 195 -8.37 -7.38 -8.45
CA LYS A 195 -7.33 -8.36 -8.83
C LYS A 195 -6.12 -8.28 -7.92
N ASP A 196 -5.86 -7.08 -7.39
CA ASP A 196 -4.68 -6.77 -6.59
C ASP A 196 -5.00 -6.82 -5.07
N LEU A 197 -6.24 -7.13 -4.71
CA LEU A 197 -6.67 -7.28 -3.32
C LEU A 197 -6.62 -8.74 -2.88
N ASP A 198 -5.70 -9.02 -1.96
CA ASP A 198 -5.67 -10.27 -1.21
C ASP A 198 -6.88 -10.38 -0.25
N ARG A 199 -7.06 -11.58 0.32
CA ARG A 199 -8.17 -11.86 1.25
C ARG A 199 -8.15 -10.93 2.46
N GLN A 200 -6.97 -10.65 3.00
CA GLN A 200 -6.82 -9.90 4.23
C GLN A 200 -7.22 -8.43 4.06
N THR A 201 -6.76 -7.80 2.98
CA THR A 201 -7.06 -6.42 2.64
C THR A 201 -8.57 -6.24 2.42
N ARG A 202 -9.22 -7.24 1.79
CA ARG A 202 -10.69 -7.25 1.63
C ARG A 202 -11.42 -7.30 2.97
N GLU A 203 -10.95 -8.11 3.91
CA GLU A 203 -11.53 -8.21 5.26
C GLU A 203 -11.41 -6.89 6.02
N GLU A 204 -10.25 -6.22 5.97
CA GLU A 204 -10.08 -4.91 6.60
C GLU A 204 -10.99 -3.83 5.98
N PHE A 205 -11.12 -3.82 4.65
CA PHE A 205 -12.03 -2.88 3.98
C PHE A 205 -13.50 -3.16 4.28
N ASN A 206 -13.90 -4.43 4.38
CA ASN A 206 -15.27 -4.78 4.77
C ASN A 206 -15.56 -4.46 6.25
N ARG A 207 -14.56 -4.51 7.14
CA ARG A 207 -14.69 -4.04 8.53
C ARG A 207 -14.87 -2.52 8.60
N PHE A 208 -14.20 -1.78 7.72
CA PHE A 208 -14.37 -0.33 7.61
C PHE A 208 -15.72 0.04 7.00
N GLN A 209 -16.12 -0.64 5.92
CA GLN A 209 -17.37 -0.40 5.22
C GLN A 209 -17.92 -1.71 4.65
N GLU A 210 -18.98 -2.23 5.26
CA GLU A 210 -19.55 -3.53 4.90
C GLU A 210 -19.93 -3.63 3.42
N GLY A 211 -19.64 -4.77 2.80
CA GLY A 211 -20.00 -5.09 1.41
C GLY A 211 -19.30 -4.26 0.33
N CYS A 212 -18.28 -3.47 0.67
CA CYS A 212 -17.69 -2.51 -0.27
C CYS A 212 -16.87 -3.20 -1.38
N VAL A 213 -16.20 -4.31 -1.07
CA VAL A 213 -15.32 -5.06 -2.00
C VAL A 213 -15.88 -6.41 -2.44
N GLU A 214 -17.16 -6.70 -2.17
CA GLU A 214 -17.75 -8.02 -2.47
C GLU A 214 -17.95 -8.32 -3.96
N GLU A 215 -18.00 -9.64 -4.27
CA GLU A 215 -18.10 -10.23 -5.61
C GLU A 215 -19.37 -9.82 -6.37
N ASN A 216 -20.49 -9.70 -5.65
CA ASN A 216 -21.72 -9.22 -6.25
C ASN A 216 -21.54 -7.74 -6.57
N THR A 217 -21.67 -7.40 -7.86
CA THR A 217 -21.50 -6.05 -8.40
C THR A 217 -22.61 -5.12 -7.93
N ASN A 218 -22.83 -4.87 -6.64
CA ASN A 218 -23.93 -4.03 -6.17
C ASN A 218 -23.68 -2.52 -6.42
N THR A 219 -23.64 -2.12 -7.69
CA THR A 219 -23.59 -0.71 -8.15
C THR A 219 -24.69 0.16 -7.53
N ALA A 220 -25.86 -0.42 -7.22
CA ALA A 220 -26.94 0.33 -6.56
C ALA A 220 -26.53 0.80 -5.16
N ALA A 221 -25.84 -0.05 -4.38
CA ALA A 221 -25.32 0.32 -3.08
C ALA A 221 -24.27 1.44 -3.18
N LEU A 222 -23.37 1.38 -4.16
CA LEU A 222 -22.42 2.46 -4.43
C LEU A 222 -23.14 3.79 -4.70
N VAL A 223 -24.13 3.79 -5.60
CA VAL A 223 -24.89 5.00 -5.97
C VAL A 223 -25.64 5.57 -4.76
N ARG A 224 -26.25 4.72 -3.93
CA ARG A 224 -26.90 5.17 -2.70
C ARG A 224 -25.92 5.83 -1.73
N ARG A 225 -24.73 5.26 -1.52
CA ARG A 225 -23.69 5.85 -0.65
C ARG A 225 -23.16 7.17 -1.22
N LEU A 226 -22.98 7.25 -2.54
CA LEU A 226 -22.57 8.48 -3.21
C LEU A 226 -23.59 9.62 -3.02
N LEU A 227 -24.89 9.29 -2.95
CA LEU A 227 -25.96 10.28 -2.75
C LEU A 227 -26.33 10.51 -1.26
N SER A 228 -25.78 9.70 -0.36
CA SER A 228 -26.04 9.80 1.07
C SER A 228 -25.32 11.01 1.66
N GLU A 229 -26.00 11.79 2.49
CA GLU A 229 -25.38 12.88 3.27
C GLU A 229 -24.91 12.41 4.66
N ASP A 230 -25.04 11.11 4.97
CA ASP A 230 -24.54 10.55 6.21
C ASP A 230 -23.01 10.70 6.29
N TYR A 231 -22.53 11.17 7.45
CA TYR A 231 -21.11 11.24 7.75
C TYR A 231 -20.41 9.88 7.57
N ALA A 232 -21.10 8.76 7.84
CA ALA A 232 -20.60 7.42 7.58
C ALA A 232 -20.18 7.23 6.10
N ASP A 233 -20.90 7.85 5.16
CA ASP A 233 -20.70 7.74 3.71
C ASP A 233 -19.87 8.88 3.11
N LYS A 234 -19.17 9.69 3.92
CA LYS A 234 -18.23 10.72 3.41
C LYS A 234 -16.98 10.11 2.76
N VAL A 235 -16.55 8.94 3.24
CA VAL A 235 -15.48 8.14 2.63
C VAL A 235 -16.08 6.84 2.11
N ILE A 236 -15.93 6.59 0.81
CA ILE A 236 -16.55 5.43 0.14
C ILE A 236 -15.46 4.57 -0.46
N VAL A 237 -15.40 3.31 -0.03
CA VAL A 237 -14.55 2.30 -0.68
C VAL A 237 -15.33 1.63 -1.81
N THR A 238 -14.72 1.51 -2.99
CA THR A 238 -15.33 0.81 -4.13
C THR A 238 -14.28 0.28 -5.11
N THR A 239 -14.70 -0.54 -6.06
CA THR A 239 -13.82 -0.98 -7.15
C THR A 239 -13.97 -0.08 -8.36
N ILE A 240 -12.88 0.05 -9.14
CA ILE A 240 -12.89 0.83 -10.39
C ILE A 240 -14.00 0.36 -11.35
N GLN A 241 -14.28 -0.95 -11.40
CA GLN A 241 -15.31 -1.51 -12.27
C GLN A 241 -16.73 -1.15 -11.79
N LYS A 242 -17.00 -1.12 -10.47
CA LYS A 242 -18.31 -0.72 -9.94
C LYS A 242 -18.60 0.75 -10.29
N LEU A 243 -17.59 1.61 -10.15
CA LEU A 243 -17.68 3.02 -10.50
C LEU A 243 -17.88 3.22 -12.01
N GLY A 244 -17.09 2.55 -12.85
CA GLY A 244 -17.26 2.59 -14.32
C GLY A 244 -18.65 2.16 -14.77
N LEU A 245 -19.20 1.07 -14.22
CA LEU A 245 -20.56 0.60 -14.52
C LEU A 245 -21.66 1.58 -14.07
N ALA A 246 -21.42 2.38 -13.03
CA ALA A 246 -22.37 3.39 -12.58
C ALA A 246 -22.46 4.55 -13.59
N LEU A 247 -21.31 4.96 -14.12
CA LEU A 247 -21.16 6.11 -15.02
C LEU A 247 -21.41 5.76 -16.51
N ASP A 248 -21.37 4.49 -16.89
CA ASP A 248 -21.66 4.03 -18.26
C ASP A 248 -23.16 3.83 -18.50
N GLU A 249 -23.78 4.70 -19.31
CA GLU A 249 -25.20 4.59 -19.71
C GLU A 249 -25.53 3.30 -20.45
N THR A 250 -24.54 2.71 -21.13
CA THR A 250 -24.71 1.50 -21.92
C THR A 250 -24.60 0.22 -21.09
N SER A 251 -24.27 0.36 -19.80
CA SER A 251 -24.14 -0.78 -18.89
C SER A 251 -25.46 -1.55 -18.78
N LYS A 252 -25.38 -2.87 -18.59
CA LYS A 252 -26.57 -3.75 -18.51
C LYS A 252 -27.62 -3.22 -17.52
N ARG A 253 -27.17 -2.67 -16.38
CA ARG A 253 -28.04 -2.14 -15.34
C ARG A 253 -28.68 -0.80 -15.71
N ASN A 254 -27.93 0.12 -16.32
CA ASN A 254 -28.51 1.38 -16.77
C ASN A 254 -29.53 1.16 -17.89
N LYS A 255 -29.25 0.26 -18.84
CA LYS A 255 -30.22 -0.18 -19.86
C LYS A 255 -31.47 -0.80 -19.24
N GLN A 256 -31.32 -1.69 -18.26
CA GLN A 256 -32.46 -2.32 -17.58
C GLN A 256 -33.31 -1.29 -16.81
N ARG A 257 -32.68 -0.36 -16.09
CA ARG A 257 -33.40 0.70 -15.37
C ARG A 257 -34.18 1.60 -16.32
N SER A 258 -33.54 2.03 -17.41
CA SER A 258 -34.19 2.85 -18.44
C SER A 258 -35.39 2.13 -19.08
N LYS A 259 -35.26 0.83 -19.42
CA LYS A 259 -36.37 0.01 -19.92
C LYS A 259 -37.54 -0.10 -18.94
N ASN A 260 -37.25 -0.08 -17.64
CA ASN A 260 -38.26 -0.13 -16.58
C ASN A 260 -38.79 1.26 -16.20
N GLY A 261 -38.47 2.32 -16.95
CA GLY A 261 -38.92 3.69 -16.66
C GLY A 261 -38.23 4.36 -15.47
N HIS A 262 -37.14 3.79 -14.95
CA HIS A 262 -36.36 4.36 -13.86
C HIS A 262 -35.16 5.17 -14.39
N ALA A 263 -34.79 6.24 -13.68
CA ALA A 263 -33.56 6.99 -13.95
C ALA A 263 -32.33 6.07 -13.88
N THR A 264 -31.39 6.25 -14.82
CA THR A 264 -30.10 5.55 -14.81
C THR A 264 -29.27 5.98 -13.60
N TYR A 265 -28.28 5.18 -13.21
CA TYR A 265 -27.38 5.56 -12.12
C TYR A 265 -26.60 6.84 -12.42
N LYS A 266 -26.16 7.03 -13.67
CA LYS A 266 -25.51 8.26 -14.10
C LYS A 266 -26.43 9.48 -13.91
N ALA A 267 -27.70 9.38 -14.33
CA ALA A 267 -28.68 10.45 -14.13
C ALA A 267 -28.94 10.73 -12.64
N MET A 268 -29.03 9.68 -11.81
CA MET A 268 -29.19 9.85 -10.36
C MET A 268 -28.01 10.59 -9.72
N LEU A 269 -26.80 10.42 -10.23
CA LEU A 269 -25.58 11.03 -9.70
C LEU A 269 -25.34 12.47 -10.18
N GLU A 270 -26.15 13.00 -11.12
CA GLU A 270 -25.97 14.36 -11.68
C GLU A 270 -25.82 15.46 -10.64
N PRO A 271 -26.54 15.44 -9.49
CA PRO A 271 -26.35 16.45 -8.43
C PRO A 271 -24.92 16.53 -7.89
N LEU A 272 -24.13 15.46 -8.05
CA LEU A 272 -22.74 15.38 -7.59
C LEU A 272 -21.73 15.89 -8.64
N GLY A 273 -22.13 16.08 -9.91
CA GLY A 273 -21.19 16.40 -11.00
C GLY A 273 -20.37 17.67 -10.75
N ASN A 274 -20.98 18.68 -10.12
CA ASN A 274 -20.33 19.95 -9.78
C ASN A 274 -19.75 20.00 -8.36
N LYS A 275 -19.76 18.88 -7.63
CA LYS A 275 -19.18 18.77 -6.29
C LYS A 275 -17.70 18.43 -6.37
N ARG A 276 -16.93 18.89 -5.38
CA ARG A 276 -15.51 18.58 -5.27
C ARG A 276 -15.34 17.21 -4.62
N ILE A 277 -14.96 16.21 -5.41
CA ILE A 277 -14.78 14.82 -4.95
C ILE A 277 -13.30 14.45 -5.09
N ALA A 278 -12.71 13.95 -4.01
CA ALA A 278 -11.37 13.37 -4.06
C ALA A 278 -11.47 11.90 -4.43
N PHE A 279 -10.76 11.45 -5.45
CA PHE A 279 -10.59 10.04 -5.75
C PHE A 279 -9.18 9.61 -5.40
N ILE A 280 -9.03 8.57 -4.60
CA ILE A 280 -7.73 7.96 -4.29
C ILE A 280 -7.73 6.57 -4.92
N PHE A 281 -6.82 6.33 -5.85
CA PHE A 281 -6.65 5.06 -6.55
C PHE A 281 -5.48 4.29 -5.96
N ASP A 282 -5.75 3.08 -5.47
CA ASP A 282 -4.70 2.15 -5.05
C ASP A 282 -4.19 1.31 -6.23
N GLU A 283 -2.88 1.03 -6.24
CA GLU A 283 -2.19 0.27 -7.31
C GLU A 283 -2.63 0.68 -8.73
N CYS A 284 -2.35 1.93 -9.06
CA CYS A 284 -2.67 2.52 -10.35
C CYS A 284 -1.94 1.80 -11.49
N HIS A 285 -2.63 0.88 -12.16
CA HIS A 285 -2.13 0.13 -13.32
C HIS A 285 -2.58 0.70 -14.66
N ARG A 286 -1.73 0.53 -15.68
CA ARG A 286 -1.96 0.91 -17.09
C ARG A 286 -3.36 0.57 -17.61
N SER A 287 -3.87 -0.62 -17.26
CA SER A 287 -5.15 -1.14 -17.79
C SER A 287 -6.40 -0.47 -17.20
N GLN A 288 -6.25 0.34 -16.15
CA GLN A 288 -7.38 0.92 -15.43
C GLN A 288 -7.69 2.37 -15.81
N PHE A 289 -6.72 3.10 -16.40
CA PHE A 289 -6.82 4.55 -16.70
C PHE A 289 -7.33 4.90 -18.09
N GLY A 290 -7.84 3.93 -18.85
CA GLY A 290 -8.49 4.19 -20.13
C GLY A 290 -9.88 4.81 -19.94
N ASP A 291 -10.91 4.07 -20.29
CA ASP A 291 -12.26 4.59 -20.41
C ASP A 291 -12.88 5.01 -19.06
N ASN A 292 -12.58 4.29 -17.97
CA ASN A 292 -13.09 4.63 -16.64
C ASN A 292 -12.60 5.99 -16.15
N HIS A 293 -11.30 6.30 -16.34
CA HIS A 293 -10.75 7.60 -15.94
C HIS A 293 -11.38 8.75 -16.73
N LYS A 294 -11.56 8.57 -18.04
CA LYS A 294 -12.24 9.56 -18.90
C LYS A 294 -13.69 9.76 -18.46
N ALA A 295 -14.41 8.69 -18.15
CA ALA A 295 -15.77 8.77 -17.65
C ALA A 295 -15.85 9.53 -16.32
N ILE A 296 -14.92 9.27 -15.38
CA ILE A 296 -14.85 9.98 -14.10
C ILE A 296 -14.58 11.48 -14.31
N LYS A 297 -13.56 11.85 -15.10
CA LYS A 297 -13.25 13.27 -15.37
C LYS A 297 -14.39 13.99 -16.09
N ALA A 298 -15.04 13.32 -17.04
CA ALA A 298 -16.17 13.89 -17.76
C ALA A 298 -17.38 14.12 -16.86
N PHE A 299 -17.63 13.20 -15.91
CA PHE A 299 -18.77 13.30 -15.02
C PHE A 299 -18.53 14.22 -13.80
N PHE A 300 -17.30 14.22 -13.26
CA PHE A 300 -16.88 15.03 -12.12
C PHE A 300 -15.77 16.01 -12.52
N PRO A 301 -16.08 17.10 -13.25
CA PRO A 301 -15.07 18.07 -13.70
C PRO A 301 -14.27 18.74 -12.57
N LYS A 302 -14.83 18.83 -11.34
CA LYS A 302 -14.15 19.37 -10.15
C LYS A 302 -13.50 18.30 -9.28
N ALA A 303 -13.38 17.06 -9.76
CA ALA A 303 -12.72 16.01 -9.01
C ALA A 303 -11.21 16.21 -8.97
N GLN A 304 -10.60 15.89 -7.83
CA GLN A 304 -9.17 15.72 -7.70
C GLN A 304 -8.85 14.23 -7.63
N LEU A 305 -7.84 13.81 -8.39
CA LEU A 305 -7.48 12.41 -8.57
C LEU A 305 -6.07 12.20 -8.02
N PHE A 306 -5.94 11.24 -7.12
CA PHE A 306 -4.69 10.87 -6.47
C PHE A 306 -4.38 9.40 -6.73
N GLY A 307 -3.22 9.12 -7.33
CA GLY A 307 -2.82 7.75 -7.67
C GLY A 307 -1.64 7.24 -6.87
N PHE A 308 -1.73 6.02 -6.33
CA PHE A 308 -0.59 5.32 -5.75
C PHE A 308 -0.06 4.28 -6.74
N THR A 309 1.24 4.29 -7.03
CA THR A 309 1.85 3.33 -7.96
C THR A 309 3.29 3.00 -7.58
N GLY A 310 3.66 1.73 -7.74
CA GLY A 310 5.06 1.29 -7.66
C GLY A 310 5.79 1.35 -8.99
N THR A 311 5.05 1.42 -10.10
CA THR A 311 5.56 1.32 -11.47
C THR A 311 4.96 2.43 -12.33
N PRO A 312 5.34 3.70 -12.08
CA PRO A 312 4.89 4.81 -12.90
C PRO A 312 5.25 4.59 -14.37
N ILE A 313 4.36 5.05 -15.25
CA ILE A 313 4.53 5.03 -16.69
C ILE A 313 5.17 6.35 -17.08
N PHE A 314 6.41 6.26 -17.56
CA PHE A 314 7.18 7.34 -18.14
C PHE A 314 7.14 7.23 -19.67
N LYS A 315 7.64 8.26 -20.36
CA LYS A 315 7.76 8.24 -21.83
C LYS A 315 8.60 7.05 -22.33
N ASP A 316 9.64 6.67 -21.60
CA ASP A 316 10.57 5.60 -22.00
C ASP A 316 10.00 4.18 -21.86
N ASN A 317 9.06 3.95 -20.94
CA ASN A 317 8.43 2.64 -20.72
C ASN A 317 6.98 2.58 -21.26
N ALA A 318 6.53 3.65 -21.91
CA ALA A 318 5.27 3.71 -22.63
C ALA A 318 5.36 2.86 -23.92
N THR A 319 5.10 1.54 -23.82
CA THR A 319 5.05 0.66 -25.01
C THR A 319 4.03 1.14 -26.05
N VAL A 320 4.47 1.37 -27.28
CA VAL A 320 3.57 1.68 -28.40
C VAL A 320 2.55 0.54 -28.60
N ALA A 321 1.26 0.80 -28.40
CA ALA A 321 0.21 -0.14 -28.75
C ALA A 321 -0.28 0.16 -30.16
N ARG A 322 0.08 -0.68 -31.14
CA ARG A 322 -0.59 -0.69 -32.45
C ARG A 322 -1.99 -1.26 -32.25
N VAL A 323 -3.01 -0.42 -32.36
CA VAL A 323 -4.39 -0.88 -32.45
C VAL A 323 -4.67 -1.13 -33.91
N SER A 324 -4.81 -2.40 -34.32
CA SER A 324 -5.37 -2.71 -35.63
C SER A 324 -6.82 -2.22 -35.66
N SER A 325 -7.05 -1.09 -36.33
CA SER A 325 -8.38 -0.69 -36.74
C SER A 325 -8.93 -1.75 -37.70
N LYS A 326 -10.22 -2.07 -37.59
CA LYS A 326 -10.90 -2.92 -38.58
C LYS A 326 -10.64 -2.34 -39.98
N ALA A 327 -10.31 -3.23 -40.92
CA ALA A 327 -10.00 -3.03 -42.33
C ALA A 327 -10.33 -1.62 -42.89
N GLY A 328 -9.28 -0.82 -43.16
CA GLY A 328 -9.34 0.26 -44.15
C GLY A 328 -9.07 1.71 -43.68
N MET A 329 -8.57 1.97 -42.48
CA MET A 329 -8.10 3.32 -42.09
C MET A 329 -6.71 3.27 -41.46
N GLU A 330 -5.87 4.24 -41.84
CA GLU A 330 -4.45 4.38 -41.45
C GLU A 330 -4.22 4.16 -39.95
N ASP A 331 -3.08 3.55 -39.64
CA ASP A 331 -2.60 3.26 -38.28
C ASP A 331 -2.47 4.58 -37.49
N ALA A 332 -3.50 4.93 -36.73
CA ALA A 332 -3.40 6.04 -35.79
C ALA A 332 -2.51 5.61 -34.61
N GLU A 333 -1.30 6.17 -34.53
CA GLU A 333 -0.43 6.06 -33.37
C GLU A 333 -1.14 6.68 -32.15
N LYS A 334 -1.80 5.85 -31.33
CA LYS A 334 -2.24 6.29 -30.00
C LYS A 334 -1.02 6.32 -29.09
N THR A 335 -0.49 7.51 -28.86
CA THR A 335 0.47 7.78 -27.78
C THR A 335 -0.09 7.24 -26.47
N LEU A 336 0.68 6.42 -25.75
CA LEU A 336 0.27 5.95 -24.44
C LEU A 336 0.32 7.10 -23.43
N VAL A 337 -0.77 7.23 -22.67
CA VAL A 337 -0.93 8.19 -21.58
C VAL A 337 0.02 7.81 -20.45
N THR A 338 0.92 8.73 -20.06
CA THR A 338 1.85 8.55 -18.94
C THR A 338 1.15 8.72 -17.59
N THR A 339 1.78 8.31 -16.49
CA THR A 339 1.23 8.56 -15.15
C THR A 339 1.08 10.06 -14.88
N GLU A 340 2.03 10.86 -15.37
CA GLU A 340 1.97 12.32 -15.31
C GLU A 340 0.82 12.89 -16.14
N ASP A 341 0.52 12.35 -17.33
CA ASP A 341 -0.65 12.81 -18.11
C ASP A 341 -1.99 12.56 -17.38
N VAL A 342 -2.08 11.47 -16.61
CA VAL A 342 -3.29 11.11 -15.85
C VAL A 342 -3.43 11.98 -14.60
N PHE A 343 -2.35 12.07 -13.81
CA PHE A 343 -2.34 12.59 -12.44
C PHE A 343 -1.59 13.92 -12.27
N GLN A 344 -1.05 14.47 -13.35
CA GLN A 344 -0.40 15.78 -13.48
C GLN A 344 0.97 15.92 -12.80
N LYS A 345 1.13 15.52 -11.53
CA LYS A 345 2.38 15.76 -10.80
C LYS A 345 2.70 14.69 -9.78
N GLN A 346 3.99 14.48 -9.55
CA GLN A 346 4.48 13.64 -8.47
C GLN A 346 4.43 14.41 -7.16
N LEU A 347 3.64 13.94 -6.19
CA LEU A 347 3.54 14.55 -4.87
C LEU A 347 4.63 14.05 -3.91
N HIS A 348 5.02 12.78 -4.01
CA HIS A 348 6.07 12.20 -3.20
C HIS A 348 6.63 10.94 -3.86
N ALA A 349 7.92 10.64 -3.63
CA ALA A 349 8.54 9.41 -4.09
C ALA A 349 9.30 8.67 -2.98
N TYR A 350 9.18 7.35 -2.99
CA TYR A 350 9.96 6.40 -2.18
C TYR A 350 10.27 5.19 -3.05
N THR A 351 11.42 5.22 -3.69
CA THR A 351 11.82 4.29 -4.75
C THR A 351 12.38 2.98 -4.17
N ILE A 352 12.69 2.05 -5.06
CA ILE A 352 13.28 0.76 -4.68
C ILE A 352 14.67 0.90 -4.07
N THR A 353 15.43 1.93 -4.46
CA THR A 353 16.75 2.23 -3.88
C THR A 353 16.63 2.59 -2.40
N HIS A 354 15.75 3.55 -2.07
CA HIS A 354 15.46 3.91 -0.68
C HIS A 354 14.95 2.70 0.11
N ALA A 355 14.08 1.89 -0.49
CA ALA A 355 13.51 0.72 0.20
C ALA A 355 14.53 -0.37 0.52
N ILE A 356 15.52 -0.57 -0.35
CA ILE A 356 16.62 -1.52 -0.14
C ILE A 356 17.61 -0.96 0.89
N GLU A 357 17.95 0.33 0.81
CA GLU A 357 18.83 1.02 1.76
C GLU A 357 18.27 0.97 3.18
N ASP A 358 16.96 1.18 3.32
CA ASP A 358 16.24 1.15 4.58
C ASP A 358 16.00 -0.26 5.13
N GLY A 359 16.30 -1.31 4.36
CA GLY A 359 15.95 -2.69 4.71
C GLY A 359 14.44 -2.98 4.74
N ASN A 360 13.62 -2.07 4.19
CA ASN A 360 12.17 -2.22 4.09
C ASN A 360 11.74 -3.18 2.97
N VAL A 361 12.62 -3.41 1.98
CA VAL A 361 12.43 -4.36 0.87
C VAL A 361 13.72 -5.16 0.67
N LEU A 362 13.60 -6.44 0.31
CA LEU A 362 14.75 -7.32 0.05
C LEU A 362 15.46 -6.96 -1.27
N ARG A 363 16.77 -7.21 -1.31
CA ARG A 363 17.57 -7.13 -2.54
C ARG A 363 17.24 -8.28 -3.47
N PHE A 364 17.42 -8.07 -4.78
CA PHE A 364 17.30 -9.13 -5.77
C PHE A 364 18.62 -9.83 -6.00
N HIS A 365 18.56 -11.15 -6.10
CA HIS A 365 19.61 -11.97 -6.68
C HIS A 365 19.10 -12.47 -8.04
N VAL A 366 19.67 -11.96 -9.14
CA VAL A 366 19.21 -12.28 -10.49
C VAL A 366 20.24 -13.16 -11.20
N ASP A 367 19.86 -14.40 -11.47
CA ASP A 367 20.65 -15.35 -12.24
C ASP A 367 19.97 -15.68 -13.55
N TYR A 368 20.77 -15.76 -14.63
CA TYR A 368 20.29 -16.22 -15.92
C TYR A 368 20.73 -17.66 -16.14
N PHE A 369 19.76 -18.58 -16.19
CA PHE A 369 20.03 -19.95 -16.62
C PHE A 369 20.25 -19.99 -18.13
N LYS A 370 21.39 -20.55 -18.55
CA LYS A 370 21.68 -20.90 -19.94
C LYS A 370 21.90 -22.41 -20.01
N PRO A 371 21.09 -23.17 -20.75
CA PRO A 371 21.34 -24.60 -20.93
C PRO A 371 22.72 -24.79 -21.59
N LYS A 372 23.50 -25.76 -21.11
CA LYS A 372 24.81 -26.07 -21.72
C LYS A 372 24.58 -26.51 -23.16
N GLU A 373 25.26 -25.86 -24.11
CA GLU A 373 25.33 -26.35 -25.49
C GLU A 373 26.11 -27.66 -25.48
N GLU A 374 25.47 -28.79 -25.80
CA GLU A 374 26.21 -29.99 -26.21
C GLU A 374 26.97 -29.64 -27.49
N GLN A 375 28.29 -29.87 -27.50
CA GLN A 375 29.16 -29.59 -28.64
C GLN A 375 28.54 -30.14 -29.93
N GLY A 376 28.15 -29.25 -30.85
CA GLY A 376 27.68 -29.59 -32.19
C GLY A 376 26.17 -29.52 -32.46
N LYS A 377 25.31 -29.15 -31.50
CA LYS A 377 23.86 -28.95 -31.75
C LYS A 377 23.45 -27.46 -31.73
N LYS A 378 22.61 -27.09 -32.70
CA LYS A 378 22.04 -25.75 -32.96
C LYS A 378 21.46 -25.13 -31.67
N ARG A 379 21.62 -23.81 -31.48
CA ARG A 379 20.99 -23.04 -30.39
C ARG A 379 19.54 -23.49 -30.18
N LEU A 380 19.24 -24.04 -29.01
CA LEU A 380 17.89 -24.41 -28.60
C LEU A 380 17.01 -23.15 -28.61
N LYS A 381 15.93 -23.16 -29.40
CA LYS A 381 15.02 -22.02 -29.44
C LYS A 381 14.18 -21.98 -28.15
N PRO A 382 13.93 -20.80 -27.57
CA PRO A 382 13.01 -20.66 -26.44
C PRO A 382 11.64 -21.28 -26.80
N GLY A 383 11.14 -22.19 -25.96
CA GLY A 383 9.84 -22.85 -26.15
C GLY A 383 9.87 -24.30 -26.63
N GLU A 384 11.02 -24.83 -27.09
CA GLU A 384 11.14 -26.25 -27.43
C GLU A 384 11.10 -27.14 -26.18
N ALA A 385 10.46 -28.32 -26.27
CA ALA A 385 10.27 -29.23 -25.13
C ALA A 385 11.58 -29.65 -24.44
N ILE A 386 12.68 -29.74 -25.20
CA ILE A 386 14.02 -30.06 -24.69
C ILE A 386 14.54 -28.93 -23.77
N ALA A 387 14.27 -27.67 -24.12
CA ALA A 387 14.65 -26.53 -23.29
C ALA A 387 13.81 -26.49 -21.98
N LYS A 388 12.53 -26.89 -22.03
CA LYS A 388 11.65 -26.93 -20.85
C LYS A 388 12.11 -27.97 -19.83
N LYS A 389 12.50 -29.18 -20.27
CA LYS A 389 13.06 -30.22 -19.39
C LYS A 389 14.34 -29.76 -18.69
N ALA A 390 15.27 -29.16 -19.44
CA ALA A 390 16.51 -28.63 -18.85
C ALA A 390 16.26 -27.54 -17.80
N VAL A 391 15.22 -26.70 -18.00
CA VAL A 391 14.79 -25.72 -17.00
C VAL A 391 14.23 -26.42 -15.75
N ILE A 392 13.40 -27.46 -15.91
CA ILE A 392 12.84 -28.24 -14.79
C ILE A 392 13.95 -28.88 -13.97
N ASP A 393 14.90 -29.56 -14.63
CA ASP A 393 16.03 -30.21 -13.94
C ASP A 393 16.85 -29.19 -13.13
N ALA A 394 17.08 -28.01 -13.71
CA ALA A 394 17.77 -26.92 -13.02
C ALA A 394 16.97 -26.37 -11.83
N ILE A 395 15.64 -26.28 -11.93
CA ILE A 395 14.75 -25.90 -10.82
C ILE A 395 14.86 -26.94 -9.72
N LEU A 396 14.67 -28.23 -10.03
CA LEU A 396 14.70 -29.32 -9.04
C LEU A 396 16.06 -29.41 -8.33
N ALA A 397 17.17 -29.27 -9.06
CA ALA A 397 18.51 -29.29 -8.49
C ALA A 397 18.78 -28.14 -7.51
N LYS A 398 18.16 -26.97 -7.72
CA LYS A 398 18.39 -25.76 -6.91
C LYS A 398 17.31 -25.48 -5.87
N HIS A 399 16.12 -26.08 -6.01
CA HIS A 399 14.92 -25.71 -5.26
C HIS A 399 15.15 -25.71 -3.74
N ASP A 400 15.71 -26.79 -3.19
CA ASP A 400 15.86 -26.91 -1.74
C ASP A 400 16.88 -25.90 -1.19
N THR A 401 17.96 -25.59 -1.93
CA THR A 401 18.91 -24.55 -1.53
C THR A 401 18.28 -23.16 -1.62
N ALA A 402 17.59 -22.87 -2.74
CA ALA A 402 16.95 -21.57 -2.97
C ALA A 402 15.80 -21.26 -2.01
N THR A 403 15.12 -22.29 -1.50
CA THR A 403 14.00 -22.17 -0.56
C THR A 403 14.38 -22.34 0.90
N GLY A 404 15.68 -22.46 1.21
CA GLY A 404 16.17 -22.66 2.58
C GLY A 404 15.65 -23.95 3.20
N GLY A 405 15.76 -25.06 2.46
CA GLY A 405 15.25 -26.37 2.87
C GLY A 405 13.73 -26.44 2.86
N ARG A 406 13.06 -25.79 1.89
CA ARG A 406 11.60 -25.66 1.79
C ARG A 406 10.94 -24.94 2.96
N ARG A 407 11.72 -24.15 3.71
CA ARG A 407 11.19 -23.18 4.67
C ARG A 407 10.34 -22.13 3.95
N PHE A 408 10.71 -21.78 2.72
CA PHE A 408 9.97 -20.86 1.85
C PHE A 408 9.41 -21.59 0.62
N ASN A 409 8.47 -20.97 -0.08
CA ASN A 409 7.92 -21.46 -1.34
C ASN A 409 8.57 -20.74 -2.55
N ALA A 410 8.27 -21.24 -3.76
CA ALA A 410 8.73 -20.67 -5.02
C ALA A 410 7.56 -20.55 -6.02
N ILE A 411 7.70 -19.63 -6.98
CA ILE A 411 6.72 -19.39 -8.04
C ILE A 411 7.42 -19.54 -9.39
N LEU A 412 6.81 -20.29 -10.31
CA LEU A 412 7.22 -20.36 -11.71
C LEU A 412 6.25 -19.55 -12.57
N ALA A 413 6.70 -18.38 -13.03
CA ALA A 413 5.95 -17.58 -14.01
C ALA A 413 6.28 -18.05 -15.44
N THR A 414 5.25 -18.26 -16.25
CA THR A 414 5.39 -18.72 -17.65
C THR A 414 4.80 -17.69 -18.61
N SER A 415 5.16 -17.77 -19.89
CA SER A 415 4.76 -16.78 -20.89
C SER A 415 3.29 -16.91 -21.33
N SER A 416 2.70 -18.09 -21.17
CA SER A 416 1.35 -18.42 -21.63
C SER A 416 0.71 -19.53 -20.81
N ILE A 417 -0.62 -19.66 -20.92
CA ILE A 417 -1.38 -20.76 -20.28
C ILE A 417 -0.92 -22.13 -20.82
N ASN A 418 -0.65 -22.23 -22.12
CA ASN A 418 -0.18 -23.47 -22.74
C ASN A 418 1.20 -23.86 -22.19
N ASP A 419 2.11 -22.91 -22.01
CA ASP A 419 3.40 -23.18 -21.35
C ASP A 419 3.20 -23.68 -19.93
N ALA A 420 2.30 -23.06 -19.16
CA ALA A 420 2.02 -23.50 -17.80
C ALA A 420 1.51 -24.95 -17.75
N ILE A 421 0.60 -25.33 -18.65
CA ILE A 421 0.06 -26.70 -18.76
C ILE A 421 1.18 -27.68 -19.08
N GLU A 422 2.04 -27.34 -20.05
CA GLU A 422 3.17 -28.19 -20.44
C GLU A 422 4.20 -28.34 -19.31
N TYR A 423 4.60 -27.26 -18.66
CA TYR A 423 5.50 -27.32 -17.50
C TYR A 423 4.91 -28.19 -16.38
N HIS A 424 3.62 -28.00 -16.06
CA HIS A 424 2.94 -28.79 -15.05
C HIS A 424 2.89 -30.29 -15.42
N ALA A 425 2.64 -30.63 -16.68
CA ALA A 425 2.66 -32.00 -17.15
C ALA A 425 4.07 -32.62 -17.12
N LEU A 426 5.12 -31.84 -17.36
CA LEU A 426 6.51 -32.29 -17.31
C LEU A 426 7.09 -32.38 -15.88
N PHE A 427 6.52 -31.66 -14.92
CA PHE A 427 6.89 -31.77 -13.49
C PHE A 427 6.28 -32.99 -12.80
N LYS A 428 5.15 -33.49 -13.31
CA LYS A 428 4.52 -34.76 -12.87
C LYS A 428 5.29 -35.95 -13.41
#